data_AF-A0A1I7JLG9-F1
#
_entry.id   AF-A0A1I7JLG9-F1
#
_cell.length_a   1.000
_cell.length_b   1.000
_cell.length_c   1.000
_cell.angle_alpha   90.00
_cell.angle_beta   90.00
_cell.angle_gamma   90.00
#
_symmetry.space_group_name_H-M   'P 1'
#
loop_
_entity.id
_entity.type
_entity.pdbx_description
1 polymer ?
#
loop_
_entity_poly.entity_id
_entity_poly.type
_entity_poly.pdbx_seq_one_letter_code
_entity_poly.pdbx_strand_id
1 'polypeptide(L)' 'MAEVIAGFRDKETRVVYVIGDDYDGDRVAELTKAGFLKKETTKKAAK' A
#
# COMPACT_ATOMS: atom_id res chain seq x y z
N MET A 1 -4.66 -3.86 5.77
CA MET A 1 -4.73 -3.64 4.32
C MET A 1 -4.48 -2.19 4.00
N ALA A 2 -3.56 -1.93 3.08
CA ALA A 2 -3.27 -0.62 2.55
C ALA A 2 -3.32 -0.70 1.03
N GLU A 3 -3.97 0.29 0.43
CA GLU A 3 -4.12 0.35 -1.02
C GLU A 3 -2.78 0.70 -1.65
N VAL A 4 -2.35 -0.09 -2.63
CA VAL A 4 -1.12 0.14 -3.37
C VAL A 4 -1.38 1.28 -4.34
N ILE A 5 -0.68 2.40 -4.15
CA ILE A 5 -0.79 3.58 -5.02
C ILE A 5 0.39 3.74 -5.97
N ALA A 6 1.51 3.08 -5.66
CA ALA A 6 2.61 2.92 -6.58
C ALA A 6 3.01 1.44 -6.58
N GLY A 7 3.07 0.84 -7.77
CA GLY A 7 3.41 -0.56 -7.90
C GLY A 7 4.82 -0.82 -7.37
N PHE A 8 4.96 -1.84 -6.54
CA PHE A 8 6.26 -2.26 -6.00
C PHE A 8 6.36 -3.77 -6.03
N ARG A 9 7.61 -4.24 -6.05
CA ARG A 9 7.90 -5.66 -5.94
C ARG A 9 8.37 -5.95 -4.53
N ASP A 10 7.60 -6.74 -3.81
CA ASP A 10 7.96 -7.21 -2.49
C ASP A 10 9.18 -8.13 -2.61
N LYS A 11 10.26 -7.81 -1.89
CA LYS A 11 11.54 -8.53 -2.01
C LYS A 11 11.49 -9.90 -1.33
N GLU A 12 10.57 -10.08 -0.39
CA GLU A 12 10.48 -11.24 0.49
C GLU A 12 9.63 -12.32 -0.18
N THR A 13 8.43 -11.94 -0.61
CA THR A 13 7.47 -12.81 -1.29
C THR A 13 7.70 -12.87 -2.81
N ARG A 14 8.51 -11.95 -3.36
CA ARG A 14 8.71 -11.73 -4.81
C ARG A 14 7.43 -11.36 -5.56
N VAL A 15 6.34 -11.08 -4.85
CA VAL A 15 5.05 -10.67 -5.41
C VAL A 15 5.16 -9.23 -5.92
N VAL A 16 4.61 -9.00 -7.11
CA VAL A 16 4.50 -7.67 -7.68
C VAL A 16 3.10 -7.16 -7.36
N TYR A 17 3.04 -6.14 -6.50
CA TYR A 17 1.81 -5.44 -6.18
C TYR A 17 1.65 -4.29 -7.17
N VAL A 18 0.49 -4.22 -7.81
CA VAL A 18 0.15 -3.18 -8.79
C VAL A 18 -0.72 -2.11 -8.15
N ILE A 19 -0.87 -0.97 -8.81
CA ILE A 19 -1.71 0.12 -8.30
C ILE A 19 -3.17 -0.37 -8.23
N GLY A 20 -3.82 -0.15 -7.08
CA GLY A 20 -5.16 -0.63 -6.76
C GLY A 20 -5.21 -2.02 -6.13
N ASP A 21 -4.05 -2.68 -5.95
CA ASP A 21 -3.95 -3.93 -5.21
C ASP A 21 -3.91 -3.66 -3.70
N ASP A 22 -4.27 -4.65 -2.90
CA ASP A 22 -4.37 -4.51 -1.44
C ASP A 22 -3.18 -5.21 -0.77
N TYR A 23 -2.34 -4.41 -0.11
CA TYR A 23 -1.15 -4.93 0.57
C TYR A 23 -1.38 -5.09 2.07
N ASP A 24 -1.12 -6.29 2.57
CA ASP A 24 -1.28 -6.65 3.99
C ASP A 24 0.03 -7.11 4.66
N GLY A 25 1.18 -6.84 4.04
CA GLY A 25 2.48 -7.20 4.64
C GLY A 25 2.91 -6.29 5.80
N ASP A 26 3.85 -6.74 6.63
CA ASP A 26 4.42 -5.94 7.74
C ASP A 26 5.05 -4.61 7.30
N ARG A 27 5.43 -4.49 6.02
CA ARG A 27 6.05 -3.29 5.45
C ARG A 27 5.05 -2.18 5.13
N VAL A 28 3.77 -2.34 5.48
CA VAL A 28 2.74 -1.30 5.26
C VAL A 28 3.20 0.05 5.78
N ALA A 29 3.80 0.11 6.98
CA ALA A 29 4.24 1.36 7.58
C ALA A 29 5.38 2.04 6.80
N GLU A 30 6.37 1.27 6.34
CA GLU A 30 7.51 1.79 5.58
C GLU A 30 7.08 2.23 4.18
N LEU A 31 6.32 1.38 3.48
CA LEU A 31 5.84 1.66 2.14
C LEU A 31 4.83 2.82 2.13
N THR A 32 4.02 2.97 3.18
CA THR A 32 3.15 4.15 3.34
C THR A 32 3.97 5.42 3.53
N LYS A 33 5.02 5.37 4.37
CA LYS A 33 5.91 6.51 4.60
C LYS A 33 6.73 6.88 3.36
N ALA A 34 7.08 5.89 2.55
CA ALA A 34 7.75 6.05 1.27
C ALA A 34 6.81 6.45 0.12
N GLY A 35 5.48 6.46 0.33
CA GLY A 35 4.48 6.85 -0.67
C GLY A 35 4.10 5.77 -1.67
N PHE A 36 4.47 4.51 -1.43
CA PHE A 36 4.05 3.36 -2.24
C PHE A 36 2.66 2.85 -1.89
N LEU A 37 2.32 2.93 -0.61
CA LEU A 37 1.01 2.55 -0.10
C LEU A 37 0.28 3.77 0.40
N LYS A 38 -1.03 3.76 0.21
CA LYS A 38 -1.94 4.67 0.87
C LYS A 38 -2.55 3.88 2.00
N LYS A 39 -2.12 4.17 3.24
CA LYS A 39 -2.98 3.86 4.38
C LYS A 39 -4.29 4.53 4.06
N GLU A 40 -5.35 3.74 3.95
CA GLU A 40 -6.70 4.26 3.96
C GLU A 40 -6.88 4.87 5.36
N THR A 41 -6.41 6.11 5.55
CA THR A 41 -6.88 6.96 6.62
C THR A 41 -8.30 7.26 6.21
N THR A 42 -9.19 6.35 6.64
CA THR A 42 -10.63 6.55 6.78
C THR A 42 -11.09 7.62 5.84
N LYS A 43 -11.38 7.20 4.60
CA LYS A 43 -12.18 7.90 3.60
C LYS A 43 -12.82 9.12 4.27
N LYS A 44 -12.13 10.27 4.22
CA LYS A 44 -12.68 11.48 4.81
C LYS A 44 -13.99 11.61 4.06
N ALA A 45 -15.09 11.41 4.78
CA ALA A 45 -16.42 11.71 4.34
C ALA A 45 -16.40 13.21 4.04
N ALA A 46 -15.94 13.54 2.84
CA ALA A 46 -15.93 14.87 2.32
C ALA A 46 -17.22 14.99 1.50
N LYS A 47 -18.28 15.20 2.29
CA LYS A 47 -19.49 15.94 1.98
C LYS A 47 -20.55 15.29 1.10
#